data_AF-A0A9D8AAD0-F1
#
_entry.id   AF-A0A9D8AAD0-F1
#
_cell.length_a   1.000
_cell.length_b   1.000
_cell.length_c   1.000
_cell.angle_alpha   90.00
_cell.angle_beta   90.00
_cell.angle_gamma   90.00
#
_symmetry.space_group_name_H-M   'P 1'
#
loop_
_entity.id
_entity.type
_entity.pdbx_description
1 polymer ?
#
loop_
_entity_poly.entity_id
_entity_poly.type
_entity_poly.pdbx_seq_one_letter_code
_entity_poly.pdbx_strand_id
1 'polypeptide(L)' 'MTKEFIRSIKGTQDILPGQSQRWQALEATIRNTMDTYGYGEIRTPAFERTELFARGVGVEP' A
#
# COMPACT_ATOMS: atom_id res chain seq x y z
N MET A 1 24.24 -19.42 22.70
CA MET A 1 23.62 -19.01 21.43
C MET A 1 22.86 -17.72 21.67
N THR A 2 23.34 -16.61 21.14
CA THR A 2 22.66 -15.30 21.21
C THR A 2 21.43 -15.32 20.32
N LYS A 3 20.27 -14.98 20.90
CA LYS A 3 18.98 -14.94 20.20
C LYS A 3 18.95 -13.67 19.34
N GLU A 4 19.13 -13.79 18.03
CA GLU A 4 18.93 -12.64 17.13
C GLU A 4 17.44 -12.30 17.07
N PHE A 5 17.11 -11.06 17.43
CA PHE A 5 15.76 -10.52 17.29
C PHE A 5 15.57 -10.07 15.84
N ILE A 6 14.62 -10.70 15.14
CA ILE A 6 14.16 -10.27 13.83
C ILE A 6 13.53 -8.88 13.99
N ARG A 7 14.00 -7.93 13.17
CA ARG A 7 13.48 -6.56 13.12
C ARG A 7 12.72 -6.34 11.81
N SER A 8 11.83 -5.36 11.80
CA SER A 8 11.18 -4.92 10.57
C SER A 8 12.20 -4.35 9.58
N ILE A 9 11.87 -4.44 8.29
CA ILE A 9 12.66 -3.83 7.23
C ILE A 9 12.62 -2.32 7.41
N LYS A 10 13.77 -1.65 7.28
CA LYS A 10 13.84 -0.20 7.39
C LYS A 10 12.90 0.43 6.35
N GLY A 11 12.01 1.31 6.82
CA GLY A 11 11.00 1.96 5.98
C GLY A 11 9.64 1.26 5.96
N THR A 12 9.48 0.12 6.64
CA THR A 12 8.18 -0.55 6.82
C THR A 12 7.68 -0.43 8.26
N GLN A 13 6.37 -0.51 8.44
CA GLN A 13 5.72 -0.49 9.75
C GLN A 13 4.56 -1.50 9.78
N ASP A 14 4.38 -2.18 10.90
CA ASP A 14 3.24 -3.07 11.10
C ASP A 14 1.99 -2.25 11.44
N ILE A 15 0.87 -2.58 10.80
CA ILE A 15 -0.43 -2.00 11.13
C ILE A 15 -1.09 -2.86 12.20
N LEU A 16 -1.02 -2.42 13.46
CA LEU A 16 -1.57 -3.12 14.62
C LEU A 16 -3.11 -3.04 14.67
N PRO A 17 -3.82 -3.89 15.44
CA PRO A 17 -5.29 -3.95 15.43
C PRO A 17 -6.01 -2.61 15.61
N GLY A 18 -5.57 -1.75 16.53
CA GLY A 18 -6.16 -0.42 16.73
C GLY A 18 -5.92 0.56 15.57
N GLN A 19 -4.85 0.36 14.78
CA GLN A 19 -4.59 1.13 13.57
C GLN A 19 -5.35 0.55 12.38
N SER A 20 -5.42 -0.77 12.26
CA SER A 20 -6.13 -1.46 11.19
C SER A 20 -7.61 -1.08 11.14
N GLN A 21 -8.28 -0.95 12.29
CA GLN A 21 -9.66 -0.47 12.37
C GLN A 21 -9.84 0.94 11.79
N ARG A 22 -8.87 1.84 12.02
CA ARG A 22 -8.91 3.21 11.47
C ARG A 22 -8.72 3.21 9.96
N TRP A 23 -7.80 2.37 9.45
CA TRP A 23 -7.60 2.18 8.02
C TRP A 23 -8.86 1.64 7.33
N GLN A 24 -9.49 0.62 7.90
CA GLN A 24 -10.75 0.06 7.38
C GLN A 24 -11.86 1.11 7.30
N ALA A 25 -12.00 1.96 8.32
CA ALA A 25 -12.99 3.05 8.31
C ALA A 25 -12.71 4.09 7.22
N LEU A 26 -11.44 4.44 7.02
CA LEU A 26 -11.01 5.34 5.95
C LEU A 26 -11.29 4.74 4.57
N GLU A 27 -10.90 3.48 4.35
CA GLU A 27 -11.13 2.76 3.10
C GLU A 27 -12.62 2.64 2.76
N ALA A 28 -13.46 2.37 3.75
CA ALA A 28 -14.92 2.34 3.58
C ALA A 28 -15.48 3.70 3.14
N THR A 29 -15.00 4.79 3.76
CA THR A 29 -15.38 6.16 3.40
C THR A 29 -15.00 6.49 1.95
N ILE A 30 -13.78 6.14 1.55
CA ILE A 30 -13.30 6.33 0.18
C ILE A 30 -14.17 5.54 -0.80
N ARG A 31 -14.40 4.24 -0.54
CA ARG A 31 -15.20 3.36 -1.40
C ARG A 31 -16.61 3.91 -1.60
N ASN A 32 -17.30 4.25 -0.51
CA ASN A 32 -18.64 4.84 -0.56
C ASN A 32 -18.66 6.14 -1.37
N THR A 33 -17.63 6.96 -1.24
CA THR A 33 -17.52 8.21 -2.00
C THR A 33 -17.30 7.92 -3.49
N MET A 34 -16.44 6.98 -3.85
CA MET A 34 -16.19 6.65 -5.27
C MET A 34 -17.43 6.05 -5.95
N ASP A 35 -18.18 5.21 -5.22
CA ASP A 35 -19.41 4.59 -5.70
C ASP A 35 -20.49 5.64 -6.04
N THR A 36 -20.61 6.75 -5.30
CA THR A 36 -21.59 7.81 -5.61
C THR A 36 -21.29 8.56 -6.91
N TYR A 37 -20.06 8.49 -7.40
CA TYR A 37 -19.64 9.08 -8.67
C TYR A 37 -19.48 8.02 -9.79
N GLY A 38 -19.85 6.76 -9.54
CA GLY A 38 -19.84 5.68 -10.53
C GLY A 38 -18.44 5.14 -10.87
N TYR A 39 -17.42 5.41 -10.03
CA TYR A 39 -16.10 4.80 -10.20
C TYR A 39 -16.10 3.35 -9.69
N GLY A 40 -15.41 2.46 -10.40
CA GLY A 40 -15.20 1.07 -9.99
C GLY A 40 -13.76 0.80 -9.55
N GLU A 41 -13.58 -0.11 -8.59
CA GLU A 41 -12.26 -0.55 -8.13
C GLU A 41 -11.55 -1.37 -9.21
N ILE A 42 -10.27 -1.05 -9.47
CA ILE A 42 -9.33 -1.91 -10.18
C ILE A 42 -8.19 -2.28 -9.23
N ARG A 43 -7.78 -3.55 -9.23
CA ARG A 43 -6.61 -4.04 -8.48
C ARG A 43 -5.55 -4.53 -9.43
N THR A 44 -4.36 -3.92 -9.37
CA THR A 44 -3.19 -4.32 -10.15
C THR A 44 -2.25 -5.18 -9.30
N PRO A 45 -1.31 -5.91 -9.92
CA PRO A 45 -0.23 -6.58 -9.19
C PRO A 45 0.56 -5.62 -8.29
N ALA A 46 1.05 -6.14 -7.15
CA ALA A 46 1.82 -5.36 -6.18
C ALA A 46 3.26 -5.05 -6.64
N PHE A 47 3.77 -5.82 -7.60
CA PHE A 47 5.05 -5.61 -8.25
C PHE A 47 4.84 -5.63 -9.75
N GLU A 48 5.61 -4.81 -10.45
CA GLU A 48 5.59 -4.71 -11.91
C GLU A 48 7.02 -4.66 -12.42
N ARG A 49 7.17 -4.89 -13.73
CA ARG A 49 8.46 -4.76 -14.41
C ARG A 49 9.01 -3.34 -14.28
N THR A 50 10.32 -3.20 -14.01
CA THR A 50 10.98 -1.89 -13.86
C THR A 50 10.75 -0.97 -15.06
N GLU A 51 10.68 -1.52 -16.28
CA GLU A 51 10.46 -0.73 -17.50
C GLU A 51 9.10 -0.02 -17.52
N LEU A 52 8.11 -0.51 -16.76
CA LEU A 52 6.81 0.15 -16.61
C LEU A 52 6.95 1.49 -15.89
N PHE A 53 7.77 1.54 -14.82
CA PHE A 53 7.98 2.74 -14.02
C PHE A 53 8.94 3.73 -14.68
N ALA A 54 10.00 3.21 -15.33
CA ALA A 54 11.01 4.02 -16.01
C ALA A 54 10.43 4.98 -17.06
N ARG A 55 9.27 4.64 -17.64
CA ARG A 55 8.57 5.46 -18.63
C ARG A 55 7.80 6.64 -18.02
N GLY A 56 7.33 6.53 -16.77
CA GLY A 56 6.38 7.47 -16.18
C GLY A 56 7.00 8.52 -15.26
N VAL A 57 8.06 8.16 -14.53
CA VAL A 57 8.72 9.04 -13.54
C VAL A 57 10.07 9.60 -13.99
N GLY A 58 10.57 9.14 -15.14
CA GLY A 58 11.94 9.41 -15.58
C GLY A 58 12.94 8.48 -14.89
N VAL A 59 14.07 8.27 -15.55
CA VAL A 59 15.22 7.57 -14.99
C VAL A 59 16.24 8.65 -14.66
N GLU A 60 16.28 9.12 -13.41
CA GLU A 60 17.51 9.78 -12.97
C GLU A 60 18.54 8.71 -12.55
N PRO A 61 19.81 8.89 -12.95
CA PRO A 61 20.89 7.91 -12.78
C PRO A 61 21.34 7.74 -11.32
#